data_AF-A0A6N8GWW1-F1
#
_entry.id   AF-A0A6N8GWW1-F1
#
_cell.length_a   1.000
_cell.length_b   1.000
_cell.length_c   1.000
_cell.angle_alpha   90.00
_cell.angle_beta   90.00
_cell.angle_gamma   90.00
#
_symmetry.space_group_name_H-M   'P 1'
#
loop_
_entity.id
_entity.type
_entity.pdbx_description
1 polymer ?
#
loop_
_entity_poly.entity_id
_entity_poly.type
_entity_poly.pdbx_seq_one_letter_code
_entity_poly.pdbx_strand_id
1 'polypeptide(L)' 'MNRADKYKAVKAEITAIYHENKGRYGYRRITAELHKRNFLLNHKTVQRLMKELGLVCRVRIEKISFL' A
#
# COMPACT_ATOMS: atom_id res chain seq x y z
N MET A 1 27.14 -6.82 0.62
CA MET A 1 27.04 -5.34 0.48
C MET A 1 25.64 -4.90 0.89
N ASN A 2 25.54 -4.32 2.08
CA ASN A 2 24.30 -3.92 2.73
C ASN A 2 23.75 -2.65 2.04
N ARG A 3 23.08 -2.83 0.90
CA ARG A 3 22.39 -1.72 0.23
C ARG A 3 21.23 -1.32 1.13
N ALA A 4 21.35 -0.19 1.81
CA ALA A 4 20.24 0.39 2.56
C ALA A 4 18.99 0.34 1.68
N ASP A 5 17.92 -0.31 2.17
CA ASP A 5 16.68 -0.44 1.41
C ASP A 5 16.19 0.97 1.09
N LYS A 6 16.32 1.36 -0.20
CA LYS A 6 15.92 2.67 -0.72
C LYS A 6 14.48 3.02 -0.34
N TYR A 7 13.65 2.00 -0.13
CA TYR A 7 12.24 2.14 0.17
C TYR A 7 11.91 1.94 1.65
N LYS A 8 12.89 1.90 2.58
CA LYS A 8 12.65 1.67 4.01
C LYS A 8 11.64 2.67 4.59
N ALA A 9 11.84 3.97 4.36
CA ALA A 9 10.93 5.01 4.83
C ALA A 9 9.53 4.87 4.20
N VAL A 10 9.47 4.61 2.90
CA VAL A 10 8.22 4.42 2.15
C VAL A 10 7.46 3.19 2.64
N LYS A 11 8.15 2.07 2.91
CA LYS A 11 7.56 0.84 3.43
C LYS A 11 6.97 1.04 4.82
N ALA A 12 7.64 1.82 5.67
CA ALA A 12 7.10 2.22 6.98
C ALA A 12 5.82 3.05 6.80
N GLU A 13 5.84 4.01 5.88
CA GLU A 13 4.70 4.89 5.61
C GLU A 13 3.49 4.12 5.02
N ILE A 14 3.73 3.22 4.07
CA ILE A 14 2.71 2.33 3.50
C ILE A 14 2.05 1.50 4.61
N THR A 15 2.86 0.96 5.52
CA THR A 15 2.39 0.16 6.66
C THR A 15 1.55 1.00 7.62
N ALA A 16 2.01 2.22 7.94
CA ALA A 16 1.26 3.15 8.79
C ALA A 16 -0.11 3.48 8.18
N ILE A 17 -0.16 3.96 6.93
CA ILE A 17 -1.41 4.27 6.21
C ILE A 17 -2.33 3.05 6.17
N TYR A 18 -1.79 1.85 5.90
CA TYR A 18 -2.57 0.63 5.87
C TYR A 18 -3.26 0.33 7.20
N HIS A 19 -2.52 0.41 8.31
CA HIS A 19 -3.05 0.13 9.65
C HIS A 19 -3.98 1.23 10.19
N GLU A 20 -3.66 2.51 9.93
CA GLU A 20 -4.55 3.65 10.19
C GLU A 20 -5.93 3.42 9.54
N ASN A 21 -5.93 2.87 8.32
CA ASN A 21 -7.14 2.56 7.56
C ASN A 21 -7.67 1.14 7.80
N LYS A 22 -7.22 0.46 8.86
CA LYS A 22 -7.69 -0.89 9.25
C LYS A 22 -7.59 -1.92 8.12
N GLY A 23 -6.59 -1.79 7.26
CA GLY A 23 -6.35 -2.64 6.09
C GLY A 23 -7.37 -2.52 4.96
N ARG A 24 -8.22 -1.49 4.97
CA ARG A 24 -9.26 -1.26 3.94
C ARG A 24 -8.70 -0.62 2.66
N TYR A 25 -7.48 -0.11 2.70
CA TYR A 25 -6.90 0.63 1.59
C TYR A 25 -5.99 -0.30 0.77
N GLY A 26 -6.34 -0.43 -0.51
CA GLY A 26 -5.45 -1.02 -1.51
C GLY A 26 -4.47 0.02 -2.06
N TYR A 27 -3.55 -0.44 -2.92
CA TYR A 27 -2.43 0.37 -3.42
C TYR A 27 -2.84 1.71 -4.06
N ARG A 28 -4.02 1.80 -4.69
CA ARG A 28 -4.53 3.05 -5.27
C ARG A 28 -4.75 4.13 -4.20
N ARG A 29 -5.45 3.78 -3.10
CA ARG A 29 -5.72 4.71 -2.00
C ARG A 29 -4.44 5.02 -1.21
N ILE A 30 -3.59 4.02 -1.00
CA ILE A 30 -2.29 4.24 -0.35
C ILE A 30 -1.42 5.18 -1.19
N THR A 31 -1.40 5.06 -2.52
CA THR A 31 -0.65 5.99 -3.38
C THR A 31 -1.14 7.44 -3.22
N ALA A 32 -2.46 7.65 -3.16
CA ALA A 32 -3.02 8.98 -2.96
C ALA A 32 -2.61 9.59 -1.59
N GLU A 33 -2.64 8.80 -0.52
CA GLU A 33 -2.18 9.23 0.80
C GLU A 33 -0.66 9.51 0.83
N LEU A 34 0.15 8.70 0.14
CA LEU A 34 1.57 8.96 -0.01
C LEU A 34 1.84 10.29 -0.74
N HIS A 35 1.09 10.59 -1.80
CA HIS A 35 1.23 11.86 -2.52
C HIS A 35 0.87 13.07 -1.63
N LYS A 36 -0.17 12.95 -0.79
CA LYS A 36 -0.51 13.98 0.21
C LYS A 36 0.60 14.21 1.23
N ARG A 37 1.37 13.16 1.55
CA ARG A 37 2.54 13.21 2.45
C ARG A 37 3.85 13.53 1.71
N ASN A 38 3.77 14.05 0.48
CA ASN A 38 4.91 14.41 -0.40
C ASN A 38 5.78 13.24 -0.90
N PHE A 39 5.31 11.99 -0.78
CA PHE A 39 5.98 10.84 -1.38
C PHE A 39 5.52 10.62 -2.82
N LEU A 40 6.14 11.31 -3.77
CA LEU A 40 5.83 11.20 -5.20
C LEU A 40 6.36 9.89 -5.81
N LEU A 41 5.65 8.79 -5.54
CA LEU A 41 5.97 7.47 -6.09
C LEU A 41 4.93 7.02 -7.11
N ASN A 42 5.40 6.28 -8.12
CA ASN A 42 4.52 5.62 -9.06
C ASN A 42 3.67 4.56 -8.34
N HIS A 43 2.37 4.51 -8.64
CA HIS A 43 1.44 3.52 -8.11
C HIS A 43 1.90 2.07 -8.35
N LYS A 44 2.64 1.79 -9.44
CA LYS A 44 3.24 0.45 -9.68
C LYS A 44 4.28 0.09 -8.64
N THR A 45 5.10 1.06 -8.21
CA THR A 45 6.10 0.87 -7.15
C THR A 45 5.40 0.61 -5.83
N VAL A 46 4.38 1.39 -5.49
CA VAL A 46 3.57 1.19 -4.27
C VAL A 46 2.93 -0.19 -4.27
N GLN A 47 2.37 -0.63 -5.40
CA GLN A 47 1.79 -1.97 -5.54
C GLN A 47 2.83 -3.08 -5.29
N ARG A 48 4.03 -2.96 -5.87
CA ARG A 48 5.13 -3.92 -5.63
C ARG A 48 5.52 -3.95 -4.14
N LEU A 49 5.69 -2.78 -3.52
CA LEU A 49 6.07 -2.67 -2.11
C LEU A 49 5.00 -3.25 -1.18
N MET A 50 3.72 -3.02 -1.45
CA MET A 50 2.64 -3.66 -0.69
C MET A 50 2.68 -5.20 -0.80
N LYS A 51 2.98 -5.74 -1.99
CA LYS A 51 3.15 -7.19 -2.18
C LYS A 51 4.34 -7.73 -1.38
N GLU A 52 5.48 -7.04 -1.41
CA GLU A 52 6.66 -7.39 -0.60
C GLU A 52 6.36 -7.38 0.90
N LEU A 53 5.50 -6.47 1.36
CA LEU A 53 5.06 -6.35 2.75
C LEU A 53 3.91 -7.30 3.12
N GLY A 54 3.35 -8.06 2.16
CA GLY A 54 2.20 -8.94 2.40
C GLY A 54 0.88 -8.19 2.69
N LEU A 55 0.78 -6.92 2.31
CA LEU A 55 -0.39 -6.09 2.60
C LEU A 55 -1.46 -6.25 1.51
N VAL A 56 -2.64 -6.73 1.90
CA VAL A 56 -3.78 -6.93 1.01
C VAL A 56 -4.98 -6.13 1.49
N CYS A 57 -5.71 -5.54 0.56
CA CYS A 57 -6.94 -4.80 0.83
C CYS A 57 -8.03 -5.75 1.37
N ARG A 58 -8.47 -5.56 2.62
CA ARG A 58 -9.39 -6.48 3.34
C ARG A 58 -10.87 -6.14 3.20
N VAL A 59 -11.25 -5.21 2.33
CA VAL A 59 -12.68 -4.97 2.09
C VAL A 59 -13.28 -6.23 1.49
N ARG A 60 -14.32 -6.78 2.15
CA ARG A 60 -15.13 -7.89 1.63
C ARG A 60 -15.48 -7.60 0.19
N ILE A 61 -15.03 -8.46 -0.72
CA ILE A 61 -15.73 -8.62 -1.99
C ILE A 61 -17.01 -9.34 -1.60
N GLU A 62 -18.16 -8.65 -1.58
CA GLU A 62 -19.40 -9.37 -1.78
C GLU A 62 -19.24 -10.10 -3.11
N LYS A 63 -19.27 -11.44 -3.06
CA LYS A 63 -19.42 -12.22 -4.29
C LYS A 63 -20.61 -11.62 -5.01
N ILE A 64 -20.40 -11.05 -6.19
CA ILE A 64 -21.50 -10.89 -7.12
C ILE A 64 -21.89 -12.32 -7.50
N SER A 65 -22.86 -12.89 -6.77
CA SER A 65 -23.55 -14.09 -7.20
C SER A 65 -24.41 -13.68 -8.40
N PHE A 66 -23.85 -13.77 -9.59
CA PHE A 66 -24.69 -13.93 -10.77
C PHE A 66 -25.36 -15.30 -10.61
N LEU A 67 -26.65 -15.25 -10.29
CA LEU A 67 -27.62 -16.29 -10.61
C LEU A 67 -27.63 -16.50 -12.12
#